data_AF-A0A1Y1NGU9-F1
#
_entry.id   AF-A0A1Y1NGU9-F1
#
_cell.length_a   1.000
_cell.length_b   1.000
_cell.length_c   1.000
_cell.angle_alpha   90.00
_cell.angle_beta   90.00
_cell.angle_gamma   90.00
#
_symmetry.space_group_name_H-M   'P 1'
#
loop_
_entity.id
_entity.type
_entity.pdbx_description
1 polymer ?
#
loop_
_entity_poly.entity_id
_entity_poly.type
_entity_poly.pdbx_seq_one_letter_code
_entity_poly.pdbx_strand_id
1 'polypeptide(L)'
;EITTSEGYPWVLERPKHASNKSWLFKFEKYPDGRRRCVGVNSKLYDTLNLKGAMRSRGIIPATYFTACLKDARILKEKVSLPGKTRLFEMSPVDLTIAQRQYFLDFYASYSTARLVAENSIGISPDGEQWTSLAQYLTEFSPHILTADYSGYGPRLHMSVQREAMKI
;
A
#
# COMPACT_ATOMS: atom_id res chain seq x y z
N GLU A 1 -9.32 2.87 0.35
CA GLU A 1 -9.69 2.99 -1.08
C GLU A 1 -10.60 1.84 -1.51
N ILE A 2 -11.71 2.11 -2.22
CA ILE A 2 -12.74 1.12 -2.64
C ILE A 2 -12.68 0.85 -4.15
N THR A 3 -12.09 1.75 -4.93
CA THR A 3 -12.07 1.66 -6.39
C THR A 3 -11.06 0.64 -6.94
N THR A 4 -10.11 0.17 -6.12
CA THR A 4 -9.12 -0.83 -6.54
C THR A 4 -9.70 -2.25 -6.59
N SER A 5 -8.99 -3.16 -7.27
CA SER A 5 -9.23 -4.60 -7.22
C SER A 5 -9.25 -5.16 -5.79
N GLU A 6 -10.01 -6.24 -5.59
CA GLU A 6 -10.05 -7.09 -4.41
C GLU A 6 -8.84 -8.04 -4.32
N GLY A 7 -8.15 -8.27 -5.44
CA GLY A 7 -7.08 -9.27 -5.58
C GLY A 7 -7.60 -10.72 -5.59
N TYR A 8 -6.68 -11.69 -5.69
CA TYR A 8 -7.01 -13.12 -5.72
C TYR A 8 -7.30 -13.70 -4.31
N PRO A 9 -8.30 -14.58 -4.12
CA PRO A 9 -9.21 -15.13 -5.13
C PRO A 9 -10.46 -14.27 -5.35
N TRP A 10 -10.66 -13.24 -4.54
CA TRP A 10 -11.88 -12.42 -4.47
C TRP A 10 -12.33 -11.87 -5.83
N VAL A 11 -11.40 -11.47 -6.70
CA VAL A 11 -11.73 -10.98 -8.04
C VAL A 11 -12.45 -12.03 -8.90
N LEU A 12 -12.20 -13.33 -8.69
CA LEU A 12 -12.87 -14.43 -9.41
C LEU A 12 -14.30 -14.66 -8.93
N GLU A 13 -14.62 -14.20 -7.72
CA GLU A 13 -15.93 -14.34 -7.09
C GLU A 13 -16.78 -13.09 -7.25
N ARG A 14 -16.24 -12.06 -7.90
CA ARG A 14 -16.92 -10.78 -8.11
C ARG A 14 -18.22 -11.00 -8.89
N PRO A 15 -19.38 -10.59 -8.36
CA PRO A 15 -20.63 -10.64 -9.11
C PRO A 15 -20.57 -9.81 -10.39
N LYS A 16 -21.25 -10.23 -11.47
CA LYS A 16 -21.23 -9.54 -12.77
C LYS A 16 -21.65 -8.06 -12.73
N HIS A 17 -22.49 -7.68 -11.77
CA HIS A 17 -22.97 -6.31 -11.60
C HIS A 17 -22.00 -5.43 -10.78
N ALA A 18 -20.99 -6.01 -10.14
CA ALA A 18 -20.01 -5.29 -9.36
C ALA A 18 -18.77 -4.95 -10.21
N SER A 19 -18.21 -3.77 -10.00
CA SER A 19 -17.04 -3.28 -10.76
C SER A 19 -15.76 -3.18 -9.93
N ASN A 20 -15.87 -3.25 -8.61
CA ASN A 20 -14.77 -3.09 -7.66
C ASN A 20 -15.13 -3.74 -6.32
N LYS A 21 -14.20 -3.70 -5.36
CA LYS A 21 -14.32 -4.39 -4.07
C LYS A 21 -15.42 -3.92 -3.15
N SER A 22 -16.23 -2.93 -3.54
CA SER A 22 -17.42 -2.54 -2.78
C SER A 22 -18.41 -3.69 -2.55
N TRP A 23 -18.49 -4.69 -3.44
CA TRP A 23 -19.39 -5.83 -3.26
C TRP A 23 -19.09 -6.68 -2.01
N LEU A 24 -17.88 -6.54 -1.46
CA LEU A 24 -17.47 -7.21 -0.22
C LEU A 24 -17.93 -6.48 1.05
N PHE A 25 -18.52 -5.30 0.92
CA PHE A 25 -18.87 -4.44 2.03
C PHE A 25 -20.28 -3.87 1.87
N LYS A 26 -20.96 -3.65 2.99
CA LYS A 26 -22.21 -2.89 3.04
C LYS A 26 -21.91 -1.51 3.61
N PHE A 27 -22.26 -0.47 2.86
CA PHE A 27 -22.05 0.91 3.26
C PHE A 27 -23.39 1.60 3.53
N GLU A 28 -23.46 2.29 4.66
CA GLU A 28 -24.44 3.34 4.95
C GLU A 28 -23.77 4.70 4.86
N LYS A 29 -24.56 5.77 4.95
CA LYS A 29 -24.04 7.14 5.07
C LYS A 29 -24.21 7.61 6.50
N TYR A 30 -23.16 8.21 7.06
CA TYR A 30 -23.28 9.08 8.21
C TYR A 30 -24.14 10.31 7.84
N PRO A 31 -24.70 11.03 8.84
CA PRO A 31 -25.44 12.27 8.60
C PRO A 31 -24.65 13.32 7.81
N ASP A 32 -23.32 13.32 7.91
CA ASP A 32 -22.41 14.21 7.18
C ASP A 32 -22.02 13.72 5.77
N GLY A 33 -22.64 12.64 5.29
CA GLY A 33 -22.40 12.05 3.98
C GLY A 33 -21.19 11.12 3.88
N ARG A 34 -20.39 10.95 4.96
CA ARG A 34 -19.28 9.99 4.97
C ARG A 34 -19.79 8.55 4.90
N ARG A 35 -19.04 7.67 4.24
CA ARG A 35 -19.38 6.23 4.17
C ARG A 35 -19.10 5.55 5.51
N ARG A 36 -20.10 4.85 6.03
CA ARG A 36 -20.01 3.95 7.19
C ARG A 36 -20.07 2.51 6.71
N CYS A 37 -19.02 1.72 6.95
CA CYS A 37 -19.09 0.27 6.70
C CYS A 37 -19.92 -0.37 7.81
N VAL A 38 -21.06 -0.97 7.45
CA VAL A 38 -21.99 -1.62 8.40
C VAL A 38 -22.07 -3.12 8.24
N GLY A 39 -21.45 -3.65 7.19
CA GLY A 39 -21.39 -5.09 6.97
C GLY A 39 -20.22 -5.49 6.09
N VAL A 40 -19.80 -6.73 6.26
CA VAL A 40 -18.76 -7.38 5.47
C VAL A 40 -19.35 -8.66 4.90
N ASN A 41 -18.97 -9.01 3.68
CA ASN A 41 -19.32 -10.30 3.09
C ASN A 41 -18.91 -11.45 4.04
N SER A 42 -19.80 -12.41 4.26
CA SER A 42 -19.59 -13.49 5.24
C SER A 42 -18.31 -14.29 4.95
N LYS A 43 -18.06 -14.64 3.68
CA LYS A 43 -16.85 -15.39 3.30
C LYS A 43 -15.57 -14.60 3.56
N LEU A 44 -15.58 -13.28 3.34
CA LEU A 44 -14.46 -12.41 3.70
C LEU A 44 -14.26 -12.38 5.22
N TYR A 45 -15.34 -12.23 5.99
CA TYR A 45 -15.30 -12.25 7.45
C TYR A 45 -14.73 -13.58 8.00
N ASP A 46 -15.22 -14.71 7.49
CA ASP A 46 -14.74 -16.05 7.87
C ASP A 46 -13.26 -16.24 7.52
N THR A 47 -12.83 -15.76 6.35
CA THR A 47 -11.43 -15.82 5.92
C THR A 47 -10.53 -14.97 6.82
N LEU A 48 -10.98 -13.77 7.20
CA LEU A 48 -10.24 -12.91 8.12
C LEU A 48 -10.06 -13.59 9.49
N ASN A 49 -11.12 -14.19 10.04
CA ASN A 49 -11.06 -14.91 11.31
C ASN A 49 -10.16 -16.15 11.23
N LEU A 50 -10.31 -16.97 10.19
CA LEU A 50 -9.48 -18.15 9.98
C LEU A 50 -8.00 -17.79 9.88
N LYS A 51 -7.64 -16.84 9.00
CA LYS A 51 -6.25 -16.40 8.83
C LYS A 51 -5.73 -15.66 10.07
N GLY A 52 -6.60 -14.97 10.81
CA GLY A 52 -6.29 -14.37 12.10
C GLY A 52 -5.86 -15.42 13.13
N ALA A 53 -6.63 -16.49 13.28
CA ALA A 53 -6.34 -17.61 14.18
C ALA A 53 -5.10 -18.43 13.75
N MET A 54 -4.74 -18.42 12.47
CA MET A 54 -3.46 -18.97 12.01
C MET A 54 -2.30 -18.09 12.50
N ARG A 55 -2.37 -16.77 12.27
CA ARG A 55 -1.32 -15.83 12.66
C ARG A 55 -1.10 -15.79 14.17
N SER A 56 -2.14 -15.88 14.99
CA SER A 56 -2.02 -15.92 16.46
C SER A 56 -1.28 -17.16 16.96
N ARG A 57 -1.19 -18.22 16.15
CA ARG A 57 -0.42 -19.44 16.42
C ARG A 57 0.94 -19.46 15.71
N GLY A 58 1.38 -18.33 15.14
CA GLY A 58 2.61 -18.25 14.37
C GLY A 58 2.57 -18.93 13.00
N ILE A 59 1.38 -19.31 12.51
CA ILE A 59 1.22 -19.97 11.21
C ILE A 59 0.99 -18.91 10.14
N ILE A 60 1.85 -18.89 9.12
CA ILE A 60 1.76 -17.96 7.99
C ILE A 60 0.67 -18.44 7.01
N PRO A 61 -0.43 -17.68 6.81
CA PRO A 61 -1.47 -18.08 5.88
C PRO A 61 -1.03 -17.92 4.42
N ALA A 62 -1.45 -18.86 3.57
CA ALA A 62 -1.27 -18.74 2.12
C ALA A 62 -1.92 -17.44 1.59
N THR A 63 -1.15 -16.68 0.83
CA THR A 63 -1.56 -15.40 0.26
C THR A 63 -0.93 -15.22 -1.11
N TYR A 64 -1.74 -14.79 -2.08
CA TYR A 64 -1.32 -14.67 -3.47
C TYR A 64 -1.56 -13.25 -3.96
N PHE A 65 -0.50 -12.63 -4.46
CA PHE A 65 -0.58 -11.33 -5.10
C PHE A 65 -0.89 -11.52 -6.59
N THR A 66 -1.65 -10.60 -7.15
CA THR A 66 -1.94 -10.58 -8.59
C THR A 66 -1.07 -9.54 -9.27
N ALA A 67 -0.20 -9.96 -10.19
CA ALA A 67 0.68 -9.06 -10.91
C ALA A 67 0.00 -8.53 -12.18
N CYS A 68 0.13 -7.22 -12.43
CA CYS A 68 -0.36 -6.56 -13.65
C CYS A 68 0.62 -5.48 -14.13
N LEU A 69 0.56 -5.17 -15.42
CA LEU A 69 1.29 -4.04 -16.01
C LEU A 69 0.58 -2.73 -15.68
N LYS A 70 1.32 -1.73 -15.20
CA LYS A 70 0.79 -0.43 -14.81
C LYS A 70 0.44 0.40 -16.05
N ASP A 71 -0.82 0.80 -16.13
CA ASP A 71 -1.25 1.86 -17.06
C ASP A 71 -0.77 3.22 -16.52
N ALA A 72 0.25 3.78 -17.17
CA ALA A 72 0.84 5.06 -16.82
C ALA A 72 1.50 5.68 -18.03
N ARG A 73 1.57 7.01 -18.06
CA ARG A 73 2.42 7.72 -19.02
C ARG A 73 3.87 7.32 -18.78
N ILE A 74 4.52 6.84 -19.83
CA ILE A 74 5.96 6.59 -19.88
C ILE A 74 6.57 7.45 -20.99
N LEU A 75 7.87 7.67 -20.92
CA LEU A 75 8.58 8.40 -21.99
C LEU A 75 8.41 7.67 -23.32
N LYS A 76 8.24 8.42 -24.42
CA LYS A 76 7.89 7.86 -25.74
C LYS A 76 8.91 6.83 -26.21
N GLU A 77 10.19 7.09 -25.97
CA GLU A 77 11.31 6.20 -26.28
C GLU A 77 11.35 4.93 -25.44
N LYS A 78 10.63 4.89 -24.30
CA LYS A 78 10.53 3.69 -23.45
C LYS A 78 9.41 2.75 -23.87
N VAL A 79 8.47 3.20 -24.71
CA VAL A 79 7.29 2.41 -25.11
C VAL A 79 7.67 1.15 -25.89
N SER A 80 8.64 1.25 -26.79
CA SER A 80 9.11 0.13 -27.62
C SER A 80 10.13 -0.77 -26.92
N LEU A 81 10.56 -0.43 -25.71
CA LEU A 81 11.59 -1.17 -24.98
C LEU A 81 10.95 -2.21 -24.04
N PRO A 82 11.23 -3.51 -24.21
CA PRO A 82 10.73 -4.55 -23.32
C PRO A 82 11.09 -4.30 -21.85
N GLY A 83 10.14 -4.55 -20.95
CA GLY A 83 10.34 -4.43 -19.50
C GLY A 83 10.34 -3.00 -18.95
N LYS A 84 10.04 -1.97 -19.77
CA LYS A 84 9.92 -0.59 -19.26
C LYS A 84 8.56 -0.25 -18.66
N THR A 85 7.51 -0.98 -19.03
CA THR A 85 6.22 -0.89 -18.34
C THR A 85 6.35 -1.48 -16.95
N ARG A 86 6.03 -0.69 -15.92
CA ARG A 86 6.16 -1.11 -14.52
C ARG A 86 5.19 -2.25 -14.23
N LEU A 87 5.67 -3.31 -13.59
CA LEU A 87 4.82 -4.29 -12.94
C LEU A 87 4.35 -3.73 -11.60
N PHE A 88 3.12 -4.01 -11.22
CA PHE A 88 2.64 -3.82 -9.86
C PHE A 88 1.85 -5.05 -9.42
N GLU A 89 1.86 -5.29 -8.11
CA GLU A 89 1.24 -6.46 -7.50
C GLU A 89 0.09 -6.01 -6.60
N MET A 90 -1.09 -6.58 -6.83
CA MET A 90 -2.28 -6.31 -6.05
C MET A 90 -2.35 -7.30 -4.90
N SER A 91 -2.27 -6.77 -3.68
CA SER A 91 -2.54 -7.51 -2.46
C SER A 91 -4.01 -7.91 -2.40
N PRO A 92 -4.33 -9.13 -1.96
CA PRO A 92 -5.72 -9.49 -1.74
C PRO A 92 -6.29 -8.76 -0.53
N VAL A 93 -7.59 -8.46 -0.60
CA VAL A 93 -8.26 -7.56 0.35
C VAL A 93 -8.22 -8.07 1.80
N ASP A 94 -8.24 -9.39 2.01
CA ASP A 94 -8.11 -9.99 3.33
C ASP A 94 -6.72 -9.76 3.95
N LEU A 95 -5.65 -9.85 3.16
CA LEU A 95 -4.31 -9.50 3.64
C LEU A 95 -4.21 -7.99 3.88
N THR A 96 -4.74 -7.17 2.98
CA THR A 96 -4.72 -5.71 3.12
C THR A 96 -5.41 -5.27 4.41
N ILE A 97 -6.56 -5.87 4.75
CA ILE A 97 -7.26 -5.58 6.02
C ILE A 97 -6.39 -6.00 7.20
N ALA A 98 -5.85 -7.22 7.20
CA ALA A 98 -4.99 -7.71 8.28
C ALA A 98 -3.76 -6.81 8.47
N GLN A 99 -3.06 -6.44 7.41
CA GLN A 99 -1.90 -5.54 7.48
C GLN A 99 -2.27 -4.20 8.12
N ARG A 100 -3.45 -3.66 7.83
CA ARG A 100 -3.92 -2.42 8.48
C ARG A 100 -4.25 -2.64 9.95
N GLN A 101 -4.82 -3.77 10.34
CA GLN A 101 -5.08 -4.07 11.75
C GLN A 101 -3.78 -4.14 12.58
N TYR A 102 -2.69 -4.64 12.01
CA TYR A 102 -1.41 -4.77 12.73
C TYR A 102 -0.51 -3.53 12.63
N PHE A 103 -0.50 -2.84 11.49
CA PHE A 103 0.57 -1.86 11.19
C PHE A 103 0.06 -0.44 10.90
N LEU A 104 -1.26 -0.19 10.89
CA LEU A 104 -1.76 1.14 10.52
C LEU A 104 -1.39 2.22 11.53
N ASP A 105 -1.41 1.91 12.83
CA ASP A 105 -1.06 2.87 13.89
C ASP A 105 0.43 3.23 13.83
N PHE A 106 1.29 2.24 13.59
CA PHE A 106 2.71 2.46 13.32
C PHE A 106 2.89 3.34 12.07
N TYR A 107 2.23 3.01 10.96
CA TYR A 107 2.34 3.78 9.72
C TYR A 107 1.86 5.23 9.89
N ALA A 108 0.78 5.46 10.64
CA ALA A 108 0.28 6.79 10.95
C ALA A 108 1.30 7.58 11.79
N SER A 109 1.91 6.93 12.79
CA SER A 109 2.94 7.54 13.65
C SER A 109 4.21 7.85 12.85
N TYR A 110 4.69 6.90 12.05
CA TYR A 110 5.89 7.04 11.21
C TYR A 110 5.74 8.12 10.14
N SER A 111 4.58 8.19 9.49
CA SER A 111 4.26 9.24 8.50
C SER A 111 3.95 10.60 9.13
N THR A 112 3.68 10.65 10.45
CA THR A 112 3.59 11.92 11.21
C THR A 112 4.98 12.38 11.67
N ALA A 113 5.85 11.46 12.08
CA ALA A 113 7.21 11.75 12.52
C ALA A 113 8.11 12.29 11.38
N ARG A 114 7.89 11.82 10.14
CA ARG A 114 8.53 12.34 8.91
C ARG A 114 10.04 12.54 9.07
N LEU A 115 10.52 13.79 9.03
CA LEU A 115 11.93 14.14 9.06
C LEU A 115 12.62 13.67 10.35
N VAL A 116 11.90 13.64 11.48
CA VAL A 116 12.41 13.12 12.76
C VAL A 116 12.68 11.62 12.68
N ALA A 117 11.93 10.90 11.86
CA ALA A 117 12.10 9.47 11.58
C ALA A 117 12.72 9.22 10.20
N GLU A 118 13.50 10.19 9.69
CA GLU A 118 14.31 10.11 8.47
C GLU A 118 13.51 9.72 7.21
N ASN A 119 12.25 10.12 7.11
CA ASN A 119 11.41 9.87 5.94
C ASN A 119 10.58 11.07 5.51
N SER A 120 10.16 11.09 4.26
CA SER A 120 9.33 12.15 3.67
C SER A 120 7.95 11.65 3.25
N ILE A 121 7.46 10.55 3.85
CA ILE A 121 6.16 9.99 3.50
C ILE A 121 5.06 10.97 3.92
N GLY A 122 4.25 11.40 2.94
CA GLY A 122 3.10 12.27 3.18
C GLY A 122 3.41 13.76 3.28
N ILE A 123 4.61 14.22 2.92
CA ILE A 123 4.89 15.66 2.79
C ILE A 123 4.10 16.27 1.61
N SER A 124 3.60 17.48 1.80
CA SER A 124 2.83 18.24 0.81
C SER A 124 3.74 19.23 0.07
N PRO A 125 3.74 19.23 -1.28
CA PRO A 125 4.41 20.24 -2.08
C PRO A 125 3.67 21.58 -2.14
N ASP A 126 2.38 21.59 -1.86
CA ASP A 126 1.49 22.74 -2.07
C ASP A 126 1.51 23.72 -0.88
N GLY A 127 2.37 23.49 0.11
CA GLY A 127 2.52 24.32 1.30
C GLY A 127 3.97 24.44 1.74
N GLU A 128 4.18 24.83 3.00
CA GLU A 128 5.52 25.13 3.54
C GLU A 128 6.44 23.92 3.71
N GLN A 129 5.91 22.69 3.64
CA GLN A 129 6.64 21.48 4.03
C GLN A 129 7.86 21.19 3.15
N TRP A 130 7.84 21.57 1.87
CA TRP A 130 9.01 21.50 1.00
C TRP A 130 10.08 22.53 1.37
N THR A 131 9.66 23.75 1.77
CA THR A 131 10.57 24.76 2.29
C THR A 131 11.22 24.30 3.59
N SER A 132 10.44 23.72 4.51
CA SER A 132 10.97 23.16 5.76
C SER A 132 11.96 22.02 5.50
N LEU A 133 11.68 21.13 4.54
CA LEU A 133 12.63 20.08 4.14
C LEU A 133 13.92 20.68 3.58
N ALA A 134 13.84 21.67 2.69
CA ALA A 134 15.01 22.32 2.12
C ALA A 134 15.86 22.98 3.22
N GLN A 135 15.23 23.72 4.14
CA GLN A 135 15.90 24.34 5.28
C GLN A 135 16.61 23.31 6.16
N TYR A 136 15.92 22.22 6.51
CA TYR A 136 16.46 21.12 7.31
C TYR A 136 17.69 20.47 6.64
N LEU A 137 17.64 20.18 5.34
CA LEU A 137 18.77 19.59 4.62
C LEU A 137 19.98 20.52 4.56
N THR A 138 19.76 21.84 4.50
CA THR A 138 20.82 22.85 4.43
C THR A 138 21.35 23.30 5.80
N GLU A 139 20.69 22.91 6.90
CA GLU A 139 21.05 23.33 8.27
C GLU A 139 22.47 22.89 8.65
N PHE A 140 22.85 21.67 8.27
CA PHE A 140 24.16 21.12 8.58
C PHE A 140 25.22 21.44 7.50
N SER A 141 24.85 21.43 6.21
CA SER A 141 25.80 21.58 5.11
C SER A 141 25.11 22.10 3.84
N PRO A 142 25.78 22.96 3.05
CA PRO A 142 25.29 23.34 1.73
C PRO A 142 25.48 22.24 0.67
N HIS A 143 26.22 21.17 0.98
CA HIS A 143 26.49 20.08 0.04
C HIS A 143 25.44 18.97 0.16
N ILE A 144 24.64 18.81 -0.89
CA ILE A 144 23.57 17.81 -0.95
C ILE A 144 23.93 16.74 -1.99
N LEU A 145 23.92 15.47 -1.58
CA LEU A 145 24.03 14.33 -2.49
C LEU A 145 22.64 13.82 -2.85
N THR A 146 22.35 13.73 -4.14
CA THR A 146 21.12 13.13 -4.66
C THR A 146 21.45 11.88 -5.46
N ALA A 147 20.69 10.81 -5.25
CA ALA A 147 20.83 9.57 -6.01
C ALA A 147 19.44 9.00 -6.35
N ASP A 148 19.36 8.28 -7.48
CA ASP A 148 18.19 7.50 -7.87
C ASP A 148 18.61 6.06 -8.18
N TYR A 149 17.74 5.10 -7.85
CA TYR A 149 18.02 3.68 -7.95
C TYR A 149 17.33 3.05 -9.17
N SER A 150 18.14 2.52 -10.08
CA SER A 150 17.61 1.74 -11.21
C SER A 150 17.10 0.37 -10.76
N GLY A 151 15.78 0.16 -10.88
CA GLY A 151 15.13 -1.13 -10.61
C GLY A 151 15.07 -1.48 -9.11
N TYR A 152 14.87 -0.49 -8.24
CA TYR A 152 14.88 -0.66 -6.78
C TYR A 152 14.01 -1.84 -6.29
N GLY A 153 12.72 -1.87 -6.66
CA GLY A 153 11.78 -2.91 -6.23
C GLY A 153 12.28 -4.35 -6.45
N PRO A 154 12.54 -4.78 -7.71
CA PRO A 154 13.00 -6.14 -7.99
C PRO A 154 14.43 -6.43 -7.53
N ARG A 155 15.23 -5.41 -7.17
CA ARG A 155 16.62 -5.56 -6.73
C ARG A 155 16.81 -5.43 -5.22
N LEU A 156 15.72 -5.20 -4.47
CA LEU A 156 15.80 -5.02 -3.03
C LEU A 156 16.17 -6.34 -2.35
N HIS A 157 17.32 -6.37 -1.68
CA HIS A 157 17.84 -7.60 -1.08
C HIS A 157 16.96 -8.09 0.07
N MET A 158 16.63 -9.38 0.07
CA MET A 158 15.71 -9.97 1.05
C MET A 158 16.20 -9.86 2.50
N SER A 159 17.52 -9.88 2.74
CA SER A 159 18.03 -9.72 4.11
C SER A 159 17.71 -8.33 4.68
N VAL A 160 17.84 -7.28 3.86
CA VAL A 160 17.56 -5.90 4.27
C VAL A 160 16.07 -5.75 4.60
N GLN A 161 15.20 -6.33 3.77
CA GLN A 161 13.76 -6.35 4.04
C GLN A 161 13.42 -7.05 5.36
N ARG A 162 14.07 -8.18 5.66
CA ARG A 162 13.84 -8.91 6.91
C ARG A 162 14.29 -8.13 8.14
N GLU A 163 15.42 -7.45 8.08
CA GLU A 163 15.88 -6.60 9.19
C GLU A 163 14.95 -5.41 9.40
N ALA A 164 14.48 -4.76 8.32
CA ALA A 164 13.53 -3.66 8.41
C ALA A 164 12.21 -4.06 9.08
N MET A 165 11.77 -5.31 8.93
CA MET A 165 10.53 -5.83 9.54
C MET A 165 10.67 -6.19 11.03
N LYS A 166 11.86 -6.06 11.63
CA LYS A 166 12.09 -6.28 13.07
C LYS A 166 11.98 -4.99 13.90
N ILE A 167 11.99 -3.83 13.24
CA ILE A 167 11.84 -2.50 13.83
C ILE A 167 10.35 -2.20 14.00
#